data_AF-A0A9W7Y345-F1
#
_entry.id   AF-A0A9W7Y345-F1
#
_cell.length_a   1.000
_cell.length_b   1.000
_cell.length_c   1.000
_cell.angle_alpha   90.00
_cell.angle_beta   90.00
_cell.angle_gamma   90.00
#
_symmetry.space_group_name_H-M   'P 1'
#
loop_
_entity.id
_entity.type
_entity.pdbx_description
1 polymer ?
#
loop_
_entity_poly.entity_id
_entity_poly.type
_entity_poly.pdbx_seq_one_letter_code
_entity_poly.pdbx_strand_id
1 'polypeptide(L)'
;MSTSLSPPADTMPNSRTITENLGTTTAPASGTSTPHHGANEEKEEAEQPDYLQLILNSSVYDVASETPLSAAQNLSMRTANTVLLKREDLQPVFS
;
A
#
# COMPACT_ATOMS: atom_id res chain seq x y z
N MET A 1 25.65 19.74 -53.45
CA MET A 1 25.04 18.63 -52.68
C MET A 1 25.55 18.80 -51.25
N SER A 2 24.74 19.34 -50.33
CA SER A 2 24.10 18.62 -49.19
C SER A 2 25.11 17.80 -48.35
N THR A 3 25.26 17.90 -47.03
CA THR A 3 24.32 18.22 -45.93
C THR A 3 25.05 18.20 -44.55
N SER A 4 24.50 18.92 -43.56
CA SER A 4 24.31 18.58 -42.11
C SER A 4 25.50 18.07 -41.25
N LEU A 5 26.01 18.77 -40.23
CA LEU A 5 25.50 19.08 -38.86
C LEU A 5 25.30 17.88 -37.90
N SER A 6 26.21 17.68 -36.94
CA SER A 6 25.99 17.38 -35.48
C SER A 6 27.28 16.93 -34.76
N PRO A 7 27.55 17.37 -33.51
CA PRO A 7 28.59 16.81 -32.63
C PRO A 7 27.97 16.03 -31.42
N PRO A 8 28.73 15.62 -30.39
CA PRO A 8 29.08 14.24 -30.03
C PRO A 8 28.27 13.66 -28.84
N ALA A 9 28.26 12.33 -28.66
CA ALA A 9 27.73 11.70 -27.45
C ALA A 9 28.61 10.53 -26.97
N ASP A 10 29.33 10.82 -25.90
CA ASP A 10 29.65 9.99 -24.73
C ASP A 10 29.39 8.48 -24.81
N THR A 11 30.47 7.70 -24.73
CA THR A 11 30.43 6.26 -24.48
C THR A 11 30.37 6.02 -22.98
N MET A 12 29.18 5.71 -22.44
CA MET A 12 29.04 5.17 -21.08
C MET A 12 29.26 3.64 -21.10
N PRO A 13 30.01 3.06 -20.14
CA PRO A 13 30.23 1.62 -20.08
C PRO A 13 29.02 0.87 -19.50
N ASN A 14 28.67 -0.25 -20.13
CA ASN A 14 27.61 -1.17 -19.71
C ASN A 14 27.96 -1.90 -18.41
N SER A 15 27.20 -1.65 -17.34
CA SER A 15 27.21 -2.46 -16.12
C SER A 15 26.32 -3.70 -16.30
N ARG A 16 26.96 -4.87 -16.48
CA ARG A 16 26.37 -6.16 -16.14
C ARG A 16 26.61 -6.40 -14.66
N THR A 17 25.58 -6.77 -13.89
CA THR A 17 25.56 -7.97 -13.03
C THR A 17 24.12 -8.18 -12.53
N ILE A 18 23.52 -9.28 -12.98
CA ILE A 18 22.32 -9.88 -12.39
C ILE A 18 22.84 -10.81 -11.29
N THR A 19 22.46 -10.57 -10.04
CA THR A 19 22.59 -11.56 -8.97
C THR A 19 21.19 -11.84 -8.43
N GLU A 20 20.68 -13.01 -8.81
CA GLU A 20 19.60 -13.71 -8.15
C GLU A 20 20.12 -14.35 -6.86
N ASN A 21 19.34 -14.29 -5.78
CA ASN A 21 19.33 -15.31 -4.74
C ASN A 21 18.05 -15.23 -3.89
N LEU A 22 17.20 -16.23 -4.12
CA LEU A 22 16.03 -16.62 -3.34
C LEU A 22 16.42 -17.28 -1.99
N GLY A 23 15.62 -16.98 -0.95
CA GLY A 23 15.41 -17.81 0.26
C GLY A 23 16.51 -17.70 1.33
N THR A 24 16.28 -17.84 2.64
CA THR A 24 15.15 -18.35 3.44
C THR A 24 15.46 -18.01 4.92
N THR A 25 14.44 -17.73 5.73
CA THR A 25 14.33 -18.07 7.17
C THR A 25 15.35 -17.53 8.18
N THR A 26 14.85 -16.68 9.11
CA THR A 26 14.82 -16.90 10.58
C THR A 26 14.78 -15.55 11.30
N ALA A 27 13.58 -15.13 11.72
CA ALA A 27 13.43 -14.37 12.96
C ALA A 27 13.51 -15.39 14.12
N PRO A 28 14.09 -15.08 15.30
CA PRO A 28 13.31 -14.31 16.29
C PRO A 28 14.14 -13.48 17.29
N ALA A 29 13.59 -12.35 17.73
CA ALA A 29 13.74 -11.89 19.12
C ALA A 29 12.69 -10.82 19.42
N SER A 30 11.56 -11.28 19.96
CA SER A 30 10.51 -10.48 20.57
C SER A 30 10.93 -9.95 21.94
N GLY A 31 10.37 -8.79 22.32
CA GLY A 31 10.38 -8.26 23.69
C GLY A 31 10.59 -6.74 23.65
N THR A 32 9.57 -5.90 23.62
CA THR A 32 8.64 -5.73 24.75
C THR A 32 7.39 -5.00 24.25
N SER A 33 6.31 -5.74 23.96
CA SER A 33 4.96 -5.20 24.02
C SER A 33 4.38 -5.65 25.36
N THR A 34 4.49 -4.81 26.38
CA THR A 34 3.88 -5.07 27.68
C THR A 34 2.36 -5.17 27.48
N PRO A 35 1.71 -6.32 27.73
CA PRO A 35 0.27 -6.35 27.88
C PRO A 35 -0.02 -5.91 29.31
N HIS A 36 -0.47 -4.66 29.48
CA HIS A 36 -1.01 -4.21 30.76
C HIS A 36 -2.42 -4.80 30.92
N HIS A 37 -2.51 -6.06 31.36
CA HIS A 37 -3.73 -6.60 31.93
C HIS A 37 -3.45 -6.99 33.38
N GLY A 38 -3.82 -6.10 34.31
CA GLY A 38 -3.70 -6.37 35.73
C GLY A 38 -4.14 -5.22 36.63
N ALA A 39 -5.11 -5.54 37.49
CA ALA A 39 -5.58 -4.85 38.69
C ALA A 39 -6.67 -3.77 38.51
N ASN A 40 -7.91 -4.24 38.71
CA ASN A 40 -9.09 -3.56 39.27
C ASN A 40 -8.97 -2.05 39.52
N GLU A 41 -9.61 -1.24 38.68
CA GLU A 41 -10.25 0.01 39.10
C GLU A 41 -11.57 0.15 38.34
N GLU A 42 -12.65 0.29 39.10
CA GLU A 42 -14.01 0.53 38.61
C GLU A 42 -14.06 1.87 37.88
N LYS A 43 -13.97 1.85 36.55
CA LYS A 43 -14.39 2.95 35.69
C LYS A 43 -15.29 2.38 34.62
N GLU A 44 -16.48 2.96 34.51
CA GLU A 44 -17.28 2.92 33.28
C GLU A 44 -16.52 3.65 32.17
N GLU A 45 -15.41 3.06 31.74
CA GLU A 45 -14.70 3.43 30.53
C GLU A 45 -15.26 2.48 29.50
N ALA A 46 -16.19 2.98 28.68
CA ALA A 46 -16.75 2.22 27.57
C ALA A 46 -15.59 1.53 26.84
N GLU A 47 -15.53 0.21 26.98
CA GLU A 47 -14.50 -0.63 26.37
C GLU A 47 -14.40 -0.22 24.91
N GLN A 48 -13.29 0.42 24.53
CA GLN A 48 -13.12 0.89 23.17
C GLN A 48 -13.21 -0.35 22.29
N PRO A 49 -14.16 -0.40 21.35
CA PRO A 49 -14.35 -1.60 20.55
C PRO A 49 -13.06 -1.92 19.80
N ASP A 50 -12.65 -3.19 19.83
CA ASP A 50 -11.51 -3.66 19.06
C ASP A 50 -11.87 -3.65 17.56
N TYR A 51 -11.67 -2.50 16.92
CA TYR A 51 -11.94 -2.32 15.50
C TYR A 51 -11.10 -3.24 14.62
N LEU A 52 -9.90 -3.65 15.04
CA LEU A 52 -9.10 -4.58 14.25
C LEU A 52 -9.81 -5.94 14.16
N GLN A 53 -10.26 -6.45 15.31
CA GLN A 53 -11.03 -7.69 15.35
C GLN A 53 -12.36 -7.55 14.61
N LEU A 54 -13.07 -6.43 14.74
CA LEU A 54 -14.36 -6.21 14.08
C LEU A 54 -14.22 -6.09 12.55
N ILE A 55 -13.20 -5.38 12.04
CA ILE A 55 -12.98 -5.20 10.60
C ILE A 55 -12.64 -6.55 9.95
N LEU A 56 -11.74 -7.33 10.56
CA LEU A 56 -11.28 -8.61 10.00
C LEU A 56 -12.37 -9.68 9.97
N ASN A 57 -13.29 -9.67 10.94
CA ASN A 57 -14.38 -10.64 11.03
C ASN A 57 -15.69 -10.17 10.37
N SER A 58 -15.67 -9.02 9.68
CA SER A 58 -16.88 -8.47 9.08
C SER A 58 -17.33 -9.28 7.85
N SER A 59 -18.65 -9.47 7.71
CA SER A 59 -19.27 -10.22 6.60
C SER A 59 -19.59 -9.35 5.38
N VAL A 60 -18.83 -8.27 5.18
CA VAL A 60 -19.12 -7.26 4.14
C VAL A 60 -19.09 -7.83 2.71
N TYR A 61 -18.33 -8.90 2.50
CA TYR A 61 -18.17 -9.54 1.19
C TYR A 61 -19.37 -10.37 0.74
N ASP A 62 -20.35 -10.61 1.62
CA ASP A 62 -21.61 -11.25 1.25
C ASP A 62 -22.41 -10.37 0.27
N VAL A 63 -22.19 -9.05 0.31
CA VAL A 63 -22.93 -8.06 -0.47
C VAL A 63 -22.01 -7.17 -1.32
N ALA A 64 -20.83 -6.83 -0.81
CA ALA A 64 -19.88 -5.96 -1.50
C ALA A 64 -18.76 -6.76 -2.17
N SER A 65 -18.34 -6.31 -3.35
CA SER A 65 -17.19 -6.86 -4.07
C SER A 65 -15.92 -6.04 -3.82
N GLU A 66 -14.74 -6.54 -4.12
CA GLU A 66 -13.55 -5.67 -4.12
C GLU A 66 -13.58 -4.75 -5.34
N THR A 67 -13.63 -3.43 -5.13
CA THR A 67 -13.61 -2.47 -6.23
C THR A 67 -12.20 -2.13 -6.69
N PRO A 68 -11.98 -1.78 -7.97
CA PRO A 68 -10.64 -1.50 -8.49
C PRO A 68 -10.04 -0.21 -7.91
N LEU A 69 -8.72 -0.21 -7.80
CA LEU A 69 -7.92 0.98 -7.52
C LEU A 69 -7.41 1.56 -8.86
N SER A 70 -8.00 2.67 -9.30
CA SER A 70 -7.74 3.26 -10.62
C SER A 70 -6.80 4.47 -10.53
N ALA A 71 -5.89 4.61 -11.49
CA ALA A 71 -4.98 5.75 -11.54
C ALA A 71 -5.70 7.01 -12.08
N ALA A 72 -5.64 8.10 -11.31
CA ALA A 72 -6.14 9.40 -11.76
C ALA A 72 -5.04 10.18 -12.49
N GLN A 73 -4.78 9.85 -13.75
CA GLN A 73 -3.67 10.44 -14.52
C GLN A 73 -3.70 11.98 -14.55
N ASN A 74 -4.84 12.59 -14.85
CA ASN A 74 -4.97 14.05 -14.91
C ASN A 74 -4.72 14.72 -13.56
N LEU A 75 -5.23 14.14 -12.48
CA LEU A 75 -5.03 14.70 -11.13
C LEU A 75 -3.59 14.50 -10.68
N SER A 76 -3.01 13.33 -10.98
CA SER A 76 -1.62 12.99 -10.68
C SER A 76 -0.65 13.95 -11.36
N MET A 77 -0.86 14.26 -12.64
CA MET A 77 -0.06 15.24 -13.38
C MET A 77 -0.21 16.65 -12.78
N ARG A 78 -1.42 17.04 -12.37
CA ARG A 78 -1.68 18.37 -11.81
C ARG A 78 -1.10 18.58 -10.42
N THR A 79 -1.09 17.54 -9.58
CA THR A 79 -0.58 17.60 -8.21
C THR A 79 0.87 17.16 -8.10
N ALA A 80 1.48 16.68 -9.20
CA ALA A 80 2.80 16.06 -9.23
C ALA A 80 2.96 14.89 -8.24
N ASN A 81 1.87 14.17 -7.95
CA ASN A 81 1.84 13.03 -7.04
C ASN A 81 1.15 11.83 -7.70
N THR A 82 1.41 10.62 -7.24
CA THR A 82 0.63 9.45 -7.67
C THR A 82 -0.73 9.45 -6.97
N VAL A 83 -1.79 9.76 -7.71
CA VAL A 83 -3.16 9.75 -7.17
C VAL A 83 -3.90 8.53 -7.68
N LEU A 84 -4.40 7.73 -6.73
CA LEU A 84 -5.17 6.52 -6.97
C LEU A 84 -6.60 6.70 -6.40
N LEU A 85 -7.59 6.18 -7.11
CA LEU A 85 -9.00 6.26 -6.76
C LEU A 85 -9.54 4.86 -6.47
N LYS A 86 -10.02 4.64 -5.25
CA LYS A 86 -10.78 3.43 -4.92
C LYS A 86 -12.21 3.60 -5.44
N ARG A 87 -12.64 2.73 -6.36
CA ARG A 87 -13.88 2.88 -7.13
C ARG A 87 -15.09 2.25 -6.43
N GLU A 88 -15.37 2.63 -5.19
CA GLU A 88 -16.52 2.11 -4.42
C GLU A 88 -17.88 2.40 -5.06
N ASP A 89 -17.95 3.40 -5.95
CA ASP A 89 -19.15 3.71 -6.73
C ASP A 89 -19.56 2.60 -7.71
N LEU A 90 -18.67 1.65 -8.01
CA LEU A 90 -18.97 0.51 -8.89
C LEU A 90 -19.75 -0.60 -8.18
N GLN A 91 -20.02 -0.48 -6.88
CA GLN A 91 -20.92 -1.40 -6.19
C GLN A 91 -22.35 -1.26 -6.72
N PRO A 92 -23.16 -2.33 -6.68
CA PRO A 92 -24.53 -2.33 -7.21
C PRO A 92 -25.51 -1.44 -6.44
N VAL A 93 -25.08 -0.87 -5.32
CA VAL A 93 -25.84 0.08 -4.51
C VAL A 93 -25.28 1.47 -4.73
N PHE A 94 -25.92 2.23 -5.61
CA PHE A 94 -25.54 3.62 -5.87
C PHE A 94 -25.90 4.47 -4.64
N SER A 95 -24.88 4.95 -3.92
CA SER A 95 -24.98 5.87 -2.77
C SER A 95 -24.73 7.32 -3.17
#